data_AF-A0A9D1VGC0-F1
#
_entry.id   AF-A0A9D1VGC0-F1
#
_cell.length_a   1.000
_cell.length_b   1.000
_cell.length_c   1.000
_cell.angle_alpha   90.00
_cell.angle_beta   90.00
_cell.angle_gamma   90.00
#
_symmetry.space_group_name_H-M   'P 1'
#
loop_
_entity.id
_entity.type
_entity.pdbx_description
1 polymer ?
#
loop_
_entity_poly.entity_id
_entity_poly.type
_entity_poly.pdbx_seq_one_letter_code
_entity_poly.pdbx_strand_id
1 'polypeptide(L)' 'MSVEMELHVSVLGPVMLVIGTAALAYLLGCVNGSILVSKYIFRDDIRTHGSGNAGLTNFYRTYGTKGVVGVLAC' A
#
# COMPACT_ATOMS: atom_id res chain seq x y z
N MET A 1 -10.22 35.48 21.68
CA MET A 1 -11.33 34.65 21.18
C MET A 1 -11.34 34.55 19.65
N SER A 2 -11.38 35.66 18.88
CA SER A 2 -11.37 35.58 17.40
C SER A 2 -10.04 35.07 16.79
N VAL A 3 -8.89 35.48 17.33
CA VAL A 3 -7.55 35.09 16.83
C VAL A 3 -7.20 33.63 17.18
N GLU A 4 -7.63 33.15 18.35
CA GLU A 4 -7.42 31.77 18.79
C GLU A 4 -8.23 30.76 17.96
N MET A 5 -9.42 31.17 17.52
CA MET A 5 -10.29 30.37 16.65
C MET A 5 -9.75 30.32 15.21
N GLU A 6 -9.18 31.42 14.69
CA GLU A 6 -8.45 31.46 13.41
C GLU A 6 -7.21 30.57 13.41
N LEU A 7 -6.43 30.57 14.50
CA LEU A 7 -5.25 29.70 14.65
C LEU A 7 -5.65 28.22 14.71
N HIS A 8 -6.74 27.89 15.42
CA HIS A 8 -7.28 26.53 15.46
C HIS A 8 -7.77 26.07 14.07
N VAL A 9 -8.50 26.91 13.34
CA VAL A 9 -8.98 26.54 11.99
C VAL A 9 -7.82 26.43 11.00
N SER A 10 -6.83 27.32 11.08
CA SER A 10 -5.65 27.33 10.19
C SER A 10 -4.66 26.19 10.46
N VAL A 11 -4.63 25.64 11.67
CA VAL A 11 -3.68 24.58 12.05
C VAL A 11 -4.37 23.22 12.24
N LEU A 12 -5.44 23.15 13.04
CA LEU A 12 -6.13 21.89 13.35
C LEU A 12 -6.89 21.35 12.12
N GLY A 13 -7.44 22.23 11.28
CA GLY A 13 -8.12 21.87 10.04
C GLY A 13 -7.25 21.05 9.08
N PRO A 14 -6.10 21.58 8.60
CA PRO A 14 -5.21 20.83 7.72
C PRO A 14 -4.58 19.61 8.41
N VAL A 15 -4.29 19.67 9.72
CA VAL A 15 -3.74 18.52 10.45
C VAL A 15 -4.72 17.34 10.45
N MET A 16 -6.01 17.56 10.67
CA MET A 16 -7.01 16.48 10.61
C MET A 16 -7.16 15.91 9.20
N LEU A 17 -7.03 16.74 8.17
CA LEU A 17 -7.04 16.30 6.77
C LEU A 17 -5.83 15.42 6.45
N VAL A 18 -4.64 15.79 6.92
CA VAL A 18 -3.41 15.00 6.74
C VAL A 18 -3.51 13.66 7.47
N ILE A 19 -4.01 13.64 8.71
CA ILE A 19 -4.19 12.40 9.47
C ILE A 19 -5.23 11.50 8.77
N GLY A 20 -6.36 12.06 8.33
CA GLY A 20 -7.40 11.32 7.63
C GLY A 20 -6.90 10.70 6.31
N THR A 21 -6.18 11.47 5.51
CA THR A 21 -5.60 10.99 4.25
C THR A 21 -4.48 9.98 4.45
N ALA A 22 -3.63 10.15 5.47
CA ALA A 22 -2.60 9.18 5.84
C ALA A 22 -3.21 7.84 6.30
N ALA A 23 -4.30 7.88 7.09
CA ALA A 23 -5.01 6.68 7.51
C ALA A 23 -5.66 5.96 6.31
N LEU A 24 -6.31 6.71 5.41
CA LEU A 24 -6.86 6.18 4.16
C LEU A 24 -5.77 5.57 3.28
N ALA A 25 -4.64 6.25 3.09
CA ALA A 25 -3.50 5.76 2.33
C ALA A 25 -2.89 4.49 2.95
N TYR A 26 -2.82 4.42 4.28
CA TYR A 26 -2.33 3.22 4.97
C TYR A 26 -3.28 2.03 4.78
N LEU A 27 -4.60 2.25 4.93
CA LEU A 27 -5.59 1.20 4.72
C LEU A 27 -5.62 0.71 3.27
N LEU A 28 -5.51 1.62 2.31
CA LEU A 28 -5.45 1.28 0.88
C LEU A 28 -4.13 0.59 0.52
N GLY A 29 -3.01 1.02 1.09
CA GLY A 29 -1.67 0.46 0.85
C GLY A 29 -1.35 -0.84 1.61
N CYS A 30 -2.16 -1.23 2.60
CA CYS A 30 -1.95 -2.47 3.34
C CYS A 30 -2.22 -3.74 2.50
N VAL A 31 -2.79 -3.62 1.31
CA VAL A 31 -2.99 -4.75 0.41
C VAL A 31 -1.65 -5.07 -0.26
N ASN A 32 -1.05 -6.20 0.11
CA ASN A 32 0.18 -6.66 -0.53
C ASN A 32 -0.11 -7.04 -2.00
N GLY A 33 0.23 -6.15 -2.94
CA GLY A 33 0.03 -6.36 -4.38
C GLY A 33 0.66 -7.65 -4.90
N SER A 34 1.75 -8.10 -4.28
CA SER A 34 2.39 -9.39 -4.55
C SER A 34 1.51 -10.60 -4.24
N ILE A 35 0.74 -10.57 -3.14
CA ILE A 35 -0.19 -11.65 -2.78
C ILE A 35 -1.40 -11.60 -3.71
N LEU A 36 -1.90 -10.39 -4.00
CA LEU A 36 -3.05 -10.21 -4.87
C LEU A 36 -2.75 -10.72 -6.28
N VAL A 37 -1.62 -10.32 -6.86
CA VAL A 37 -1.23 -10.70 -8.22
C VAL A 37 -0.85 -12.17 -8.31
N SER A 38 -0.16 -12.76 -7.32
CA SER A 38 0.15 -14.20 -7.36
C SER A 38 -1.14 -15.03 -7.34
N LYS A 39 -2.09 -14.66 -6.46
CA LYS A 39 -3.32 -15.42 -6.24
C LYS A 39 -4.35 -15.22 -7.36
N TYR A 40 -4.42 -14.03 -7.96
CA TYR A 40 -5.42 -13.73 -8.99
C TYR A 40 -4.95 -14.04 -10.42
N ILE A 41 -3.66 -13.78 -10.74
CA ILE A 41 -3.11 -14.03 -12.08
C ILE A 41 -2.52 -15.43 -12.20
N PHE A 42 -1.69 -15.83 -11.23
CA PHE A 42 -0.98 -17.11 -11.28
C PHE A 42 -1.71 -18.25 -10.57
N ARG A 43 -2.82 -17.94 -9.87
CA ARG A 43 -3.62 -18.89 -9.06
C ARG A 43 -2.78 -19.70 -8.07
N ASP A 44 -1.67 -19.11 -7.64
CA ASP A 44 -0.66 -19.77 -6.83
C ASP A 44 -0.19 -18.81 -5.74
N ASP A 45 0.17 -19.36 -4.59
CA ASP A 45 0.54 -18.54 -3.43
C ASP A 45 2.05 -18.24 -3.50
N ILE A 46 2.42 -16.97 -3.57
CA ILE A 46 3.82 -16.57 -3.54
C ILE A 46 4.53 -17.04 -2.25
N ARG A 47 3.78 -17.27 -1.17
CA ARG A 47 4.34 -17.71 0.12
C ARG A 47 4.80 -19.16 0.11
N THR A 48 4.40 -19.98 -0.86
CA THR A 48 4.89 -21.36 -1.03
C THR A 48 6.15 -21.42 -1.88
N HIS A 49 6.59 -20.28 -2.42
CA HIS A 49 7.71 -20.18 -3.36
C HIS A 49 8.87 -19.34 -2.78
N GLY A 50 10.10 -19.73 -3.12
CA GLY A 50 11.30 -18.99 -2.75
C GLY A 50 11.46 -18.82 -1.23
N SER A 51 11.63 -17.58 -0.76
CA SER A 51 11.82 -17.30 0.69
C SER A 51 10.52 -17.30 1.50
N GLY A 52 9.37 -17.52 0.85
CA GLY A 52 8.05 -17.43 1.47
C GLY A 52 7.58 -16.02 1.84
N ASN A 53 8.37 -14.99 1.53
CA ASN A 53 7.99 -13.60 1.78
C ASN A 53 7.18 -13.04 0.60
N ALA A 54 6.16 -12.23 0.89
CA ALA A 54 5.36 -11.53 -0.11
C ALA A 54 6.07 -10.28 -0.68
N GLY A 55 7.40 -10.26 -0.64
CA GLY A 55 8.20 -9.15 -1.15
C GLY A 55 8.33 -9.17 -2.68
N LEU A 56 8.54 -7.99 -3.25
CA LEU A 56 8.74 -7.78 -4.70
C LEU A 56 9.92 -8.59 -5.26
N THR A 57 11.00 -8.75 -4.46
CA THR A 57 12.17 -9.58 -4.81
C THR A 57 11.84 -11.07 -4.94
N ASN A 58 10.96 -11.60 -4.08
CA ASN A 58 10.54 -13.00 -4.15
C ASN A 58 9.62 -13.19 -5.36
N PHE A 59 8.74 -12.21 -5.62
CA PHE A 59 7.86 -12.22 -6.79
C PHE A 59 8.65 -12.21 -8.10
N TYR A 60 9.71 -11.39 -8.17
CA TYR A 60 10.61 -11.33 -9.32
C TYR A 60 11.34 -12.65 -9.58
N ARG A 61 11.79 -13.36 -8.54
CA ARG A 61 12.49 -14.64 -8.68
C ARG A 61 11.56 -15.77 -9.11
N THR A 62 10.31 -15.77 -8.65
CA THR A 62 9.35 -16.85 -8.95
C THR A 62 8.63 -16.65 -10.29
N TYR A 63 8.15 -15.43 -10.57
CA TYR A 63 7.30 -15.14 -11.74
C TYR A 63 7.98 -14.30 -12.83
N GLY A 64 9.22 -13.85 -12.60
CA GLY A 64 9.99 -13.04 -13.54
C GLY A 64 9.45 -11.62 -13.73
N THR A 65 10.04 -10.90 -14.70
CA THR A 65 9.75 -9.49 -14.97
C THR A 65 8.29 -9.23 -15.35
N LYS A 66 7.64 -10.17 -16.06
CA LYS A 66 6.25 -10.02 -16.52
C LYS A 66 5.24 -9.97 -15.37
N GLY A 67 5.48 -10.75 -14.32
CA GLY A 67 4.60 -10.76 -13.16
C GLY A 67 4.80 -9.53 -12.25
N VAL A 68 6.02 -8.99 -12.19
CA VAL A 68 6.35 -7.79 -11.40
C VAL A 68 5.66 -6.53 -11.92
N VAL A 69 5.39 -6.43 -13.22
CA VAL A 69 4.61 -5.32 -13.79
C VAL A 69 3.20 -5.27 -13.18
N GLY A 70 2.57 -6.42 -12.95
CA GLY A 70 1.26 -6.50 -12.30
C GLY A 70 1.29 -6.06 -10.84
N VAL A 71 2.38 -6.36 -10.13
CA VAL A 71 2.58 -5.96 -8.72
C VAL A 71 2.89 -4.47 -8.59
N LEU A 72 3.67 -3.90 -9.51
CA LEU A 72 3.99 -2.46 -9.55
C LEU A 72 2.83 -1.58 -10.01
N ALA A 73 1.87 -2.16 -10.74
CA ALA A 73 0.66 -1.46 -11.20
C ALA A 73 -0.45 -1.39 -10.13
N CYS A 74 -0.35 -2.19 -9.06
CA CYS A 74 -1.22 -2.14 -7.87
C CYS A 74 -0.56 -1.30 -6.79
#